data_AF-A0A561T4F2-F1
#
_entry.id   AF-A0A561T4F2-F1
#
_cell.length_a   1.000
_cell.length_b   1.000
_cell.length_c   1.000
_cell.angle_alpha   90.00
_cell.angle_beta   90.00
_cell.angle_gamma   90.00
#
_symmetry.space_group_name_H-M   'P 1'
#
loop_
_entity.id
_entity.type
_entity.pdbx_description
1 polymer ?
#
loop_
_entity_poly.entity_id
_entity_poly.type
_entity_poly.pdbx_seq_one_letter_code
_entity_poly.pdbx_strand_id
1 'polypeptide(L)'
;MAHWNPVLAPGPDRTMWLFCKVGARISEWITLVTRSPDGGATWEPVRELVAGDRSGGRGPVKNPPLATPDGLWLAPASVEEWGERPSFSPFVDVSPDGGRTWERAPIPVDRSVLRGAGHIQPALWWGARGPVALMRSTEGRAHRSDSPDGGHTWTAAVPTDLPNGNSALASVALRSGRVACVHNPSDRDWGPRCPLVVSVSDDDGWTWRQVLTLDDGATPVDPAVPLRHGPADGFAAGDGGVVTSGAGEYSYPTAVLDGDRLLVSYTWQRRGIVLAEVPLAQLLDV
;
A
#
# COMPACT_ATOMS: atom_id res chain seq x y z
N MET A 1 -9.66 -5.14 21.75
CA MET A 1 -10.13 -4.67 20.43
C MET A 1 -8.94 -4.72 19.48
N ALA A 2 -9.08 -5.37 18.33
CA ALA A 2 -7.98 -5.51 17.38
C ALA A 2 -7.71 -4.19 16.64
N HIS A 3 -6.44 -3.90 16.42
CA HIS A 3 -5.96 -2.75 15.65
C HIS A 3 -5.20 -3.28 14.44
N TRP A 4 -5.42 -2.67 13.29
CA TRP A 4 -4.94 -3.14 12.00
C TRP A 4 -4.36 -1.98 11.20
N ASN A 5 -3.56 -2.34 10.20
CA ASN A 5 -3.14 -1.44 9.13
C ASN A 5 -2.60 -0.08 9.61
N PRO A 6 -1.55 -0.08 10.47
CA PRO A 6 -0.92 1.17 10.89
C PRO A 6 -0.30 1.86 9.67
N VAL A 7 -0.61 3.13 9.47
CA VAL A 7 0.05 3.98 8.47
C VAL A 7 0.64 5.18 9.19
N LEU A 8 1.96 5.30 9.12
CA LEU A 8 2.71 6.43 9.64
C LEU A 8 3.11 7.32 8.47
N ALA A 9 2.78 8.61 8.53
CA ALA A 9 3.10 9.54 7.46
C ALA A 9 3.31 10.97 8.00
N PRO A 10 4.19 11.77 7.38
CA PRO A 10 4.22 13.20 7.64
C PRO A 10 2.93 13.84 7.11
N GLY A 11 2.32 14.69 7.92
CA GLY A 11 1.23 15.57 7.50
C GLY A 11 1.75 16.74 6.66
N PRO A 12 0.85 17.55 6.08
CA PRO A 12 1.22 18.74 5.30
C PRO A 12 2.04 19.77 6.09
N ASP A 13 1.87 19.81 7.41
CA ASP A 13 2.58 20.66 8.37
C ASP A 13 3.85 19.99 8.94
N ARG A 14 4.25 18.83 8.42
CA ARG A 14 5.33 17.96 8.92
C ARG A 14 5.11 17.37 10.31
N THR A 15 3.96 17.61 10.95
CA THR A 15 3.54 16.82 12.12
C THR A 15 3.45 15.37 11.70
N MET A 16 3.84 14.43 12.54
CA MET A 16 3.72 13.01 12.22
C MET A 16 2.31 12.52 12.52
N TRP A 17 1.69 11.78 11.59
CA TRP A 17 0.36 11.22 11.75
C TRP A 17 0.43 9.70 11.77
N LEU A 18 -0.30 9.09 12.71
CA LEU A 18 -0.52 7.65 12.77
C LEU A 18 -2.00 7.35 12.58
N PHE A 19 -2.31 6.59 11.54
CA PHE A 19 -3.64 6.08 11.24
C PHE A 19 -3.70 4.59 11.54
N CYS A 20 -4.78 4.12 12.16
CA CYS A 20 -5.01 2.69 12.38
C CYS A 20 -6.47 2.35 12.11
N LYS A 21 -6.72 1.16 11.56
CA LYS A 21 -8.08 0.60 11.49
C LYS A 21 -8.38 -0.14 12.79
N VAL A 22 -9.61 -0.04 13.27
CA VAL A 22 -10.02 -0.65 14.54
C VAL A 22 -11.37 -1.34 14.36
N GLY A 23 -11.44 -2.59 14.81
CA GLY A 23 -12.65 -3.40 14.75
C GLY A 23 -12.37 -4.87 14.54
N ALA A 24 -13.38 -5.70 14.77
CA ALA A 24 -13.28 -7.16 14.62
C ALA A 24 -13.41 -7.60 13.16
N ARG A 25 -14.27 -6.95 12.38
CA ARG A 25 -14.57 -7.27 10.98
C ARG A 25 -14.14 -6.16 10.06
N ILE A 26 -13.56 -6.51 8.90
CA ILE A 26 -13.04 -5.55 7.90
C ILE A 26 -14.13 -4.55 7.48
N SER A 27 -15.35 -5.02 7.25
CA SER A 27 -16.49 -4.19 6.80
C SER A 27 -16.99 -3.20 7.85
N GLU A 28 -16.68 -3.42 9.13
CA GLU A 28 -17.13 -2.59 10.26
C GLU A 28 -16.00 -1.72 10.82
N TRP A 29 -14.83 -1.73 10.19
CA TRP A 29 -13.68 -0.97 10.67
C TRP A 29 -13.97 0.54 10.72
N ILE A 30 -13.51 1.15 11.81
CA ILE A 30 -13.36 2.60 11.92
C ILE A 30 -11.89 2.95 11.74
N THR A 31 -11.60 4.18 11.36
CA THR A 31 -10.23 4.70 11.33
C THR A 31 -10.00 5.61 12.52
N LEU A 32 -9.06 5.23 13.38
CA LEU A 32 -8.53 6.09 14.43
C LEU A 32 -7.26 6.79 13.93
N VAL A 33 -7.06 8.02 14.40
CA VAL A 33 -5.92 8.84 14.07
C VAL A 33 -5.39 9.57 15.30
N THR A 34 -4.08 9.68 15.39
CA THR A 34 -3.37 10.55 16.34
C THR A 34 -2.20 11.22 15.64
N ARG A 35 -1.68 12.28 16.26
CA ARG A 35 -0.60 13.11 15.74
C ARG A 35 0.50 13.23 16.79
N SER A 36 1.73 13.38 16.31
CA SER A 36 2.90 13.64 17.13
C SER A 36 3.63 14.87 16.60
N PRO A 37 3.69 15.98 17.37
CA PRO A 37 4.39 17.20 16.98
C PRO A 37 5.91 17.11 17.20
N ASP A 38 6.40 16.07 17.87
CA ASP A 38 7.77 15.94 18.37
C ASP A 38 8.50 14.69 17.85
N GLY A 39 8.12 14.23 16.65
CA GLY A 39 8.81 13.12 15.98
C GLY A 39 8.55 11.75 16.59
N GLY A 40 7.45 11.60 17.32
CA GLY A 40 6.98 10.32 17.88
C GLY A 40 7.22 10.15 19.37
N ALA A 41 7.81 11.15 20.04
CA ALA A 41 8.08 11.09 21.47
C ALA A 41 6.80 11.19 22.31
N THR A 42 5.87 12.05 21.90
CA THR A 42 4.53 12.17 22.48
C THR A 42 3.45 12.15 21.42
N TRP A 43 2.25 11.75 21.82
CA TRP A 43 1.10 11.58 20.95
C TRP A 43 -0.10 12.31 21.51
N GLU A 44 -0.79 13.04 20.64
CA GLU A 44 -2.06 13.70 20.96
C GLU A 44 -3.17 12.66 21.26
N PRO A 45 -4.26 13.08 21.93
CA PRO A 45 -5.42 12.22 22.11
C PRO A 45 -5.94 11.65 20.78
N VAL A 46 -6.20 10.34 20.78
CA VAL A 46 -6.73 9.62 19.61
C VAL A 46 -8.16 10.09 19.31
N ARG A 47 -8.48 10.23 18.01
CA ARG A 47 -9.83 10.55 17.52
C ARG A 47 -10.20 9.70 16.32
N GLU A 48 -11.48 9.61 15.99
CA GLU A 48 -11.91 9.10 14.69
C GLU A 48 -11.42 10.04 13.57
N LEU A 49 -11.00 9.48 12.43
CA LEU A 49 -10.58 10.28 11.28
C LEU A 49 -11.76 11.07 10.71
N VAL A 50 -12.89 10.39 10.55
CA VAL A 50 -14.19 10.96 10.17
C VAL A 50 -15.18 10.50 11.23
N ALA A 51 -15.71 11.44 12.01
CA ALA A 51 -16.60 11.13 13.13
C ALA A 51 -17.86 10.39 12.67
N GLY A 52 -18.16 9.26 13.30
CA GLY A 52 -19.33 8.43 13.03
C GLY A 52 -19.22 7.53 11.80
N ASP A 53 -18.08 7.53 11.08
CA ASP A 53 -17.94 6.68 9.88
C ASP A 53 -17.93 5.19 10.25
N ARG A 54 -18.74 4.40 9.54
CA ARG A 54 -18.84 2.94 9.69
C ARG A 54 -18.81 2.25 8.33
N SER A 55 -18.17 2.86 7.34
CA SER A 55 -18.24 2.43 5.94
C SER A 55 -17.11 1.48 5.52
N GLY A 56 -16.52 0.74 6.47
CA GLY A 56 -15.33 -0.10 6.26
C GLY A 56 -14.00 0.66 6.42
N GLY A 57 -14.04 1.88 6.97
CA GLY A 57 -12.87 2.70 7.30
C GLY A 57 -12.53 3.74 6.23
N ARG A 58 -12.13 4.93 6.69
CA ARG A 58 -11.70 6.09 5.89
C ARG A 58 -10.19 6.30 5.94
N GLY A 59 -9.62 7.12 5.07
CA GLY A 59 -8.21 7.48 5.05
C GLY A 59 -7.27 6.30 4.80
N PRO A 60 -5.96 6.47 4.99
CA PRO A 60 -5.01 5.51 4.47
C PRO A 60 -5.18 4.14 5.14
N VAL A 61 -5.27 3.08 4.33
CA VAL A 61 -5.40 1.70 4.81
C VAL A 61 -4.10 0.90 4.67
N LYS A 62 -3.11 1.40 3.93
CA LYS A 62 -1.81 0.72 3.77
C LYS A 62 -0.72 1.69 3.33
N ASN A 63 -0.95 2.40 2.24
CA ASN A 63 0.05 3.33 1.69
C ASN A 63 -0.12 4.71 2.33
N PRO A 64 0.98 5.47 2.51
CA PRO A 64 0.91 6.81 3.06
C PRO A 64 0.10 7.72 2.14
N PRO A 65 -0.54 8.76 2.69
CA PRO A 65 -1.15 9.81 1.90
C PRO A 65 -0.15 10.55 1.01
N LEU A 66 -0.64 11.14 -0.09
CA LEU A 66 0.10 12.01 -0.99
C LEU A 66 -0.34 13.46 -0.78
N ALA A 67 0.60 14.38 -0.57
CA ALA A 67 0.33 15.81 -0.63
C ALA A 67 0.52 16.31 -2.07
N THR A 68 -0.42 17.11 -2.56
CA THR A 68 -0.40 17.66 -3.92
C THR A 68 0.23 19.07 -3.92
N PRO A 69 0.73 19.57 -5.07
CA PRO A 69 1.27 20.93 -5.19
C PRO A 69 0.27 22.04 -4.83
N ASP A 70 -1.02 21.80 -5.04
CA ASP A 70 -2.13 22.71 -4.68
C ASP A 70 -2.61 22.56 -3.22
N GLY A 71 -1.95 21.71 -2.43
CA GLY A 71 -2.16 21.61 -0.98
C GLY A 71 -3.26 20.63 -0.56
N LEU A 72 -3.80 19.83 -1.48
CA LEU A 72 -4.68 18.72 -1.12
C LEU A 72 -3.86 17.61 -0.47
N TRP A 73 -4.52 16.87 0.42
CA TRP A 73 -3.98 15.67 1.02
C TRP A 73 -4.82 14.45 0.66
N LEU A 74 -4.22 13.53 -0.08
CA LEU A 74 -4.88 12.39 -0.71
C LEU A 74 -4.56 11.12 0.07
N ALA A 75 -5.52 10.57 0.79
CA ALA A 75 -5.36 9.39 1.62
C ALA A 75 -6.00 8.14 0.97
N PRO A 76 -5.21 7.18 0.45
CA PRO A 76 -5.74 6.07 -0.32
C PRO A 76 -6.35 4.96 0.54
N ALA A 77 -7.56 4.52 0.20
CA ALA A 77 -8.23 3.41 0.87
C ALA A 77 -9.03 2.51 -0.07
N SER A 78 -9.68 1.51 0.51
CA SER A 78 -10.56 0.59 -0.20
C SER A 78 -11.56 -0.03 0.77
N VAL A 79 -12.74 -0.38 0.25
CA VAL A 79 -13.73 -1.22 0.94
C VAL A 79 -13.64 -2.64 0.40
N GLU A 80 -13.74 -3.61 1.31
CA GLU A 80 -13.75 -5.04 0.99
C GLU A 80 -15.08 -5.65 1.44
N GLU A 81 -15.89 -6.07 0.46
CA GLU A 81 -17.12 -6.81 0.68
C GLU A 81 -16.86 -8.29 0.41
N TRP A 82 -17.03 -9.11 1.43
CA TRP A 82 -16.84 -10.56 1.36
C TRP A 82 -18.20 -11.28 1.24
N GLY A 83 -18.22 -12.44 0.58
CA GLY A 83 -19.43 -13.23 0.34
C GLY A 83 -19.29 -14.15 -0.87
N GLU A 84 -20.41 -14.67 -1.39
CA GLU A 84 -20.42 -15.52 -2.60
C GLU A 84 -19.87 -14.80 -3.84
N ARG A 85 -20.07 -13.48 -3.90
CA ARG A 85 -19.54 -12.60 -4.95
C ARG A 85 -18.77 -11.46 -4.28
N PRO A 86 -17.50 -11.67 -3.92
CA PRO A 86 -16.71 -10.64 -3.26
C PRO A 86 -16.55 -9.42 -4.16
N SER A 87 -16.45 -8.25 -3.54
CA SER A 87 -16.46 -6.95 -4.21
C SER A 87 -15.49 -5.99 -3.52
N PHE A 88 -14.49 -5.55 -4.26
CA PHE A 88 -13.41 -4.70 -3.78
C PHE A 88 -13.44 -3.36 -4.50
N SER A 89 -13.60 -2.28 -3.72
CA SER A 89 -13.82 -0.93 -4.26
C SER A 89 -12.76 0.04 -3.72
N PRO A 90 -11.80 0.50 -4.55
CA PRO A 90 -10.80 1.48 -4.16
C PRO A 90 -11.36 2.91 -4.17
N PHE A 91 -10.80 3.76 -3.31
CA PHE A 91 -11.11 5.19 -3.28
C PHE A 91 -9.93 5.98 -2.68
N VAL A 92 -10.00 7.29 -2.80
CA VAL A 92 -9.07 8.22 -2.16
C VAL A 92 -9.89 9.20 -1.33
N ASP A 93 -9.55 9.35 -0.05
CA ASP A 93 -10.09 10.45 0.74
C ASP A 93 -9.27 11.71 0.51
N VAL A 94 -9.93 12.80 0.16
CA VAL A 94 -9.35 14.09 -0.17
C VAL A 94 -9.59 15.05 0.98
N SER A 95 -8.52 15.64 1.50
CA SER A 95 -8.58 16.71 2.48
C SER A 95 -8.01 18.00 1.90
N PRO A 96 -8.83 19.07 1.78
CA PRO A 96 -8.35 20.38 1.32
C PRO A 96 -7.79 21.24 2.45
N ASP A 97 -7.83 20.76 3.70
CA ASP A 97 -7.68 21.61 4.89
C ASP A 97 -6.68 21.06 5.92
N GLY A 98 -5.71 20.25 5.47
CA GLY A 98 -4.65 19.71 6.30
C GLY A 98 -5.09 18.52 7.17
N GLY A 99 -6.07 17.74 6.72
CA GLY A 99 -6.57 16.55 7.39
C GLY A 99 -7.65 16.83 8.45
N ARG A 100 -8.28 18.01 8.44
CA ARG A 100 -9.38 18.35 9.35
C ARG A 100 -10.70 17.76 8.84
N THR A 101 -10.97 17.87 7.54
CA THR A 101 -12.11 17.26 6.86
C THR A 101 -11.67 16.38 5.69
N TRP A 102 -12.50 15.40 5.34
CA TRP A 102 -12.19 14.38 4.33
C TRP A 102 -13.41 14.03 3.49
N GLU A 103 -13.30 14.19 2.18
CA GLU A 103 -14.30 13.78 1.20
C GLU A 103 -13.83 12.56 0.42
N ARG A 104 -14.73 11.59 0.19
CA ARG A 104 -14.39 10.36 -0.53
C ARG A 104 -14.49 10.60 -2.04
N ALA A 105 -13.39 10.40 -2.75
CA ALA A 105 -13.33 10.31 -4.21
C ALA A 105 -13.19 8.83 -4.65
N PRO A 106 -14.24 8.19 -5.17
CA PRO A 106 -14.16 6.81 -5.65
C PRO A 106 -13.22 6.68 -6.85
N ILE A 107 -12.49 5.57 -6.93
CA ILE A 107 -11.82 5.16 -8.16
C ILE A 107 -12.78 4.20 -8.90
N PRO A 108 -13.31 4.57 -10.08
CA PRO A 108 -14.27 3.73 -10.80
C PRO A 108 -13.68 2.36 -11.16
N VAL A 109 -14.50 1.33 -11.01
CA VAL A 109 -14.16 -0.06 -11.33
C VAL A 109 -15.15 -0.60 -12.35
N ASP A 110 -14.66 -0.94 -13.55
CA ASP A 110 -15.47 -1.62 -14.55
C ASP A 110 -15.60 -3.11 -14.19
N ARG A 111 -16.69 -3.45 -13.51
CA ARG A 111 -16.94 -4.83 -13.07
C ARG A 111 -17.31 -5.77 -14.22
N SER A 112 -17.62 -5.27 -15.41
CA SER A 112 -18.00 -6.11 -16.55
C SER A 112 -16.81 -6.85 -17.17
N VAL A 113 -15.58 -6.37 -16.90
CA VAL A 113 -14.34 -6.93 -17.45
C VAL A 113 -13.50 -7.69 -16.42
N LEU A 114 -13.86 -7.63 -15.14
CA LEU A 114 -13.15 -8.30 -14.05
C LEU A 114 -13.58 -9.77 -13.93
N ARG A 115 -12.62 -10.64 -13.60
CA ARG A 115 -12.86 -12.04 -13.24
C ARG A 115 -12.99 -12.22 -11.73
N GLY A 116 -12.26 -11.43 -10.95
CA GLY A 116 -12.22 -11.46 -9.49
C GLY A 116 -13.00 -10.32 -8.84
N ALA A 117 -12.69 -10.07 -7.56
CA ALA A 117 -13.40 -9.12 -6.71
C ALA A 117 -13.15 -7.63 -7.06
N GLY A 118 -12.02 -7.32 -7.70
CA GLY A 118 -11.59 -5.96 -8.03
C GLY A 118 -10.21 -5.59 -7.48
N HIS A 119 -10.07 -4.33 -7.06
CA HIS A 119 -8.80 -3.68 -6.72
C HIS A 119 -8.86 -3.04 -5.34
N ILE A 120 -7.73 -3.03 -4.62
CA ILE A 120 -7.62 -2.48 -3.26
C ILE A 120 -6.27 -1.83 -2.98
N GLN A 121 -6.21 -1.10 -1.86
CA GLN A 121 -5.00 -0.53 -1.27
C GLN A 121 -4.15 0.28 -2.26
N PRO A 122 -4.68 1.40 -2.81
CA PRO A 122 -3.94 2.22 -3.75
C PRO A 122 -2.62 2.72 -3.15
N ALA A 123 -1.56 2.76 -3.96
CA ALA A 123 -0.33 3.49 -3.71
C ALA A 123 -0.31 4.71 -4.63
N LEU A 124 -0.04 5.88 -4.07
CA LEU A 124 -0.16 7.15 -4.79
C LEU A 124 1.22 7.75 -5.08
N TRP A 125 1.35 8.40 -6.23
CA TRP A 125 2.43 9.35 -6.50
C TRP A 125 1.93 10.50 -7.36
N TRP A 126 2.72 11.57 -7.41
CA TRP A 126 2.48 12.67 -8.35
C TRP A 126 3.15 12.33 -9.68
N GLY A 127 2.35 12.03 -10.70
CA GLY A 127 2.80 11.74 -12.05
C GLY A 127 2.88 12.98 -12.93
N ALA A 128 3.17 12.78 -14.22
CA ALA A 128 3.37 13.89 -15.17
C ALA A 128 2.10 14.72 -15.42
N ARG A 129 0.91 14.14 -15.22
CA ARG A 129 -0.39 14.76 -15.49
C ARG A 129 -1.26 14.97 -14.25
N GLY A 130 -0.72 14.74 -13.05
CA GLY A 130 -1.46 14.78 -11.80
C GLY A 130 -1.26 13.50 -10.97
N PRO A 131 -2.09 13.29 -9.92
CA PRO A 131 -2.00 12.10 -9.09
C PRO A 131 -2.27 10.81 -9.87
N VAL A 132 -1.49 9.79 -9.56
CA VAL A 132 -1.66 8.43 -10.08
C VAL A 132 -1.85 7.47 -8.91
N ALA A 133 -2.72 6.49 -9.09
CA ALA A 133 -3.00 5.42 -8.14
C ALA A 133 -2.65 4.06 -8.76
N LEU A 134 -1.75 3.31 -8.14
CA LEU A 134 -1.48 1.91 -8.48
C LEU A 134 -2.03 0.99 -7.40
N MET A 135 -2.81 0.00 -7.78
CA MET A 135 -3.56 -0.86 -6.87
C MET A 135 -3.21 -2.32 -7.12
N ARG A 136 -3.18 -3.11 -6.04
CA ARG A 136 -3.20 -4.57 -6.17
C ARG A 136 -4.59 -5.03 -6.63
N SER A 137 -4.65 -6.15 -7.34
CA SER A 137 -5.91 -6.66 -7.88
C SER A 137 -5.99 -8.18 -7.84
N THR A 138 -7.21 -8.68 -7.98
CA THR A 138 -7.55 -10.10 -8.19
C THR A 138 -7.37 -10.58 -9.64
N GLU A 139 -6.78 -9.76 -10.51
CA GLU A 139 -6.62 -10.03 -11.95
C GLU A 139 -5.20 -10.48 -12.35
N GLY A 140 -4.32 -10.73 -11.37
CA GLY A 140 -2.94 -11.14 -11.62
C GLY A 140 -1.99 -10.01 -12.05
N ARG A 141 -2.45 -8.76 -12.03
CA ARG A 141 -1.64 -7.59 -12.40
C ARG A 141 -2.05 -6.36 -11.60
N ALA A 142 -1.13 -5.44 -11.39
CA ALA A 142 -1.49 -4.16 -10.81
C ALA A 142 -2.40 -3.38 -11.79
N HIS A 143 -3.30 -2.60 -11.22
CA HIS A 143 -4.18 -1.70 -11.98
C HIS A 143 -3.88 -0.26 -11.62
N ARG A 144 -3.97 0.62 -12.61
CA ARG A 144 -3.71 2.04 -12.51
C ARG A 144 -5.00 2.83 -12.67
N SER A 145 -5.11 3.93 -11.95
CA SER A 145 -6.06 5.01 -12.24
C SER A 145 -5.35 6.35 -12.17
N ASP A 146 -5.75 7.28 -13.02
CA ASP A 146 -5.24 8.65 -13.10
C ASP A 146 -6.28 9.66 -12.64
N SER A 147 -5.83 10.72 -11.97
CA SER A 147 -6.65 11.88 -11.64
C SER A 147 -6.22 13.11 -12.45
N PRO A 148 -7.06 13.61 -13.39
CA PRO A 148 -6.72 14.76 -14.23
C PRO A 148 -6.94 16.11 -13.53
N ASP A 149 -7.53 16.12 -12.33
CA ASP A 149 -7.99 17.31 -11.62
C ASP A 149 -7.43 17.40 -10.19
N GLY A 150 -6.23 16.84 -9.96
CA GLY A 150 -5.52 17.01 -8.68
C GLY A 150 -5.98 16.06 -7.55
N GLY A 151 -6.89 15.12 -7.84
CA GLY A 151 -7.31 14.08 -6.90
C GLY A 151 -8.83 14.07 -6.64
N HIS A 152 -9.58 15.02 -7.21
CA HIS A 152 -11.02 15.14 -7.01
C HIS A 152 -11.80 14.05 -7.74
N THR A 153 -11.41 13.72 -8.96
CA THR A 153 -11.98 12.61 -9.73
C THR A 153 -10.90 11.68 -10.25
N TRP A 154 -11.29 10.44 -10.50
CA TRP A 154 -10.40 9.37 -10.92
C TRP A 154 -10.98 8.67 -12.15
N THR A 155 -10.09 8.32 -13.07
CA THR A 155 -10.44 7.50 -14.25
C THR A 155 -10.72 6.06 -13.84
N ALA A 156 -11.43 5.31 -14.69
CA ALA A 156 -11.64 3.88 -14.44
C ALA A 156 -10.29 3.14 -14.33
N ALA A 157 -10.19 2.25 -13.35
CA ALA A 157 -8.98 1.46 -13.15
C ALA A 157 -8.71 0.55 -14.35
N VAL A 158 -7.50 0.62 -14.92
CA VAL A 158 -7.07 -0.15 -16.08
C VAL A 158 -5.79 -0.95 -15.77
N PRO A 159 -5.58 -2.11 -16.40
CA PRO A 159 -4.42 -2.95 -16.13
C PRO A 159 -3.10 -2.31 -16.58
N THR A 160 -2.02 -2.53 -15.82
CA THR A 160 -0.64 -2.29 -16.27
C THR A 160 0.04 -3.62 -16.66
N ASP A 161 1.31 -3.57 -17.08
CA ASP A 161 2.10 -4.79 -17.32
C ASP A 161 2.71 -5.39 -16.03
N LEU A 162 2.62 -4.70 -14.89
CA LEU A 162 3.21 -5.12 -13.61
C LEU A 162 2.48 -6.36 -13.06
N PRO A 163 3.13 -7.55 -13.00
CA PRO A 163 2.54 -8.73 -12.40
C PRO A 163 2.30 -8.50 -10.89
N ASN A 164 1.08 -8.77 -10.43
CA ASN A 164 0.74 -8.68 -9.02
C ASN A 164 -0.37 -9.67 -8.65
N GLY A 165 -0.03 -10.65 -7.82
CA GLY A 165 -0.95 -11.71 -7.41
C GLY A 165 -1.84 -11.30 -6.24
N ASN A 166 -2.51 -10.15 -6.34
CA ASN A 166 -3.26 -9.53 -5.25
C ASN A 166 -2.44 -9.33 -3.97
N SER A 167 -1.16 -9.01 -4.15
CA SER A 167 -0.20 -8.82 -3.06
C SER A 167 0.02 -7.34 -2.81
N ALA A 168 0.17 -6.95 -1.54
CA ALA A 168 0.43 -5.56 -1.17
C ALA A 168 1.67 -5.04 -1.91
N LEU A 169 1.58 -3.82 -2.44
CA LEU A 169 2.65 -3.13 -3.15
C LEU A 169 2.90 -1.75 -2.53
N ALA A 170 4.10 -1.21 -2.70
CA ALA A 170 4.45 0.16 -2.33
C ALA A 170 5.14 0.83 -3.52
N SER A 171 4.72 2.04 -3.88
CA SER A 171 5.34 2.83 -4.95
C SER A 171 5.92 4.13 -4.41
N VAL A 172 7.03 4.56 -5.00
CA VAL A 172 7.69 5.85 -4.70
C VAL A 172 8.13 6.50 -6.00
N ALA A 173 7.83 7.78 -6.17
CA ALA A 173 8.39 8.58 -7.24
C ALA A 173 9.84 8.93 -6.92
N LEU A 174 10.74 8.70 -7.88
CA LEU A 174 12.16 9.01 -7.78
C LEU A 174 12.42 10.42 -8.30
N ARG A 175 13.51 11.05 -7.82
CA ARG A 175 13.94 12.39 -8.31
C ARG A 175 14.19 12.44 -9.82
N SER A 176 14.48 11.30 -10.44
CA SER A 176 14.67 11.17 -11.89
C SER A 176 13.38 11.27 -12.72
N GLY A 177 12.20 11.31 -12.08
CA GLY A 177 10.90 11.22 -12.75
C GLY A 177 10.39 9.78 -12.95
N ARG A 178 11.25 8.78 -12.73
CA ARG A 178 10.89 7.35 -12.69
C ARG A 178 10.09 7.00 -11.44
N VAL A 179 9.39 5.87 -11.48
CA VAL A 179 8.65 5.33 -10.32
C VAL A 179 9.23 3.97 -9.95
N ALA A 180 9.58 3.77 -8.68
CA ALA A 180 9.94 2.46 -8.14
C ALA A 180 8.73 1.82 -7.45
N CYS A 181 8.56 0.50 -7.60
CA CYS A 181 7.52 -0.27 -6.96
C CYS A 181 8.11 -1.53 -6.31
N VAL A 182 7.85 -1.71 -5.02
CA VAL A 182 8.18 -2.93 -4.28
C VAL A 182 6.95 -3.83 -4.29
N HIS A 183 7.08 -5.04 -4.84
CA HIS A 183 5.97 -5.97 -5.02
C HIS A 183 6.43 -7.44 -5.09
N ASN A 184 5.46 -8.36 -5.09
CA ASN A 184 5.68 -9.77 -5.42
C ASN A 184 5.28 -10.00 -6.89
N PRO A 185 6.18 -10.50 -7.77
CA PRO A 185 5.90 -10.66 -9.19
C PRO A 185 5.16 -11.98 -9.43
N SER A 186 3.84 -11.95 -9.31
CA SER A 186 2.96 -13.09 -9.60
C SER A 186 1.84 -12.67 -10.53
N ASP A 187 1.54 -13.50 -11.53
CA ASP A 187 0.42 -13.32 -12.47
C ASP A 187 -0.86 -14.06 -12.04
N ARG A 188 -0.83 -14.71 -10.88
CA ARG A 188 -1.97 -15.46 -10.31
C ARG A 188 -2.57 -14.72 -9.12
N ASP A 189 -3.90 -14.60 -9.07
CA ASP A 189 -4.58 -14.19 -7.84
C ASP A 189 -4.22 -15.14 -6.70
N TRP A 190 -4.03 -14.59 -5.50
CA TRP A 190 -3.47 -15.31 -4.35
C TRP A 190 -2.12 -15.98 -4.65
N GLY A 191 -1.28 -15.30 -5.44
CA GLY A 191 0.04 -15.77 -5.83
C GLY A 191 1.06 -15.83 -4.69
N PRO A 192 2.25 -16.41 -4.96
CA PRO A 192 3.33 -16.49 -3.98
C PRO A 192 3.80 -15.09 -3.54
N ARG A 193 4.21 -15.02 -2.27
CA ARG A 193 4.78 -13.82 -1.64
C ARG A 193 6.31 -13.84 -1.62
N CYS A 194 6.91 -14.66 -2.48
CA CYS A 194 8.34 -14.80 -2.68
C CYS A 194 8.60 -15.01 -4.18
N PRO A 195 9.54 -14.27 -4.79
CA PRO A 195 10.38 -13.25 -4.16
C PRO A 195 9.64 -11.94 -3.85
N LEU A 196 10.26 -11.08 -3.06
CA LEU A 196 9.96 -9.65 -2.97
C LEU A 196 10.99 -8.89 -3.81
N VAL A 197 10.52 -8.05 -4.74
CA VAL A 197 11.38 -7.40 -5.74
C VAL A 197 11.11 -5.90 -5.82
N VAL A 198 12.05 -5.16 -6.39
CA VAL A 198 11.86 -3.77 -6.84
C VAL A 198 11.80 -3.75 -8.36
N SER A 199 10.74 -3.17 -8.89
CA SER A 199 10.57 -2.87 -10.30
C SER A 199 10.52 -1.36 -10.53
N VAL A 200 11.02 -0.89 -11.66
CA VAL A 200 11.05 0.54 -12.03
C VAL A 200 10.26 0.76 -13.31
N SER A 201 9.53 1.86 -13.35
CA SER A 201 8.86 2.36 -14.53
C SER A 201 9.47 3.68 -15.00
N ASP A 202 9.72 3.75 -16.30
CA ASP A 202 10.27 4.91 -17.00
C ASP A 202 9.16 5.78 -17.66
N ASP A 203 7.93 5.27 -17.71
CA ASP A 203 6.78 5.87 -18.39
C ASP A 203 5.61 6.14 -17.43
N ASP A 204 5.93 6.63 -16.23
CA ASP A 204 4.95 7.05 -15.22
C ASP A 204 4.03 5.90 -14.75
N GLY A 205 4.52 4.67 -14.71
CA GLY A 205 3.83 3.50 -14.14
C GLY A 205 3.03 2.66 -15.12
N TRP A 206 3.21 2.81 -16.44
CA TRP A 206 2.56 1.96 -17.44
C TRP A 206 3.31 0.64 -17.66
N THR A 207 4.61 0.74 -17.90
CA THR A 207 5.51 -0.40 -18.11
C THR A 207 6.53 -0.51 -17.00
N TRP A 208 6.89 -1.75 -16.65
CA TRP A 208 7.70 -2.04 -15.48
C TRP A 208 8.80 -3.06 -15.76
N ARG A 209 9.99 -2.78 -15.25
CA ARG A 209 11.17 -3.66 -15.34
C ARG A 209 11.65 -3.99 -13.93
N GLN A 210 11.77 -5.28 -13.62
CA GLN A 210 12.41 -5.70 -12.37
C GLN A 210 13.89 -5.33 -12.40
N VAL A 211 14.36 -4.61 -11.38
CA VAL A 211 15.75 -4.15 -11.27
C VAL A 211 16.50 -4.78 -10.10
N LEU A 212 15.78 -5.23 -9.06
CA LEU A 212 16.39 -5.78 -7.85
C LEU A 212 15.50 -6.85 -7.23
N THR A 213 16.11 -7.92 -6.70
CA THR A 213 15.44 -8.84 -5.77
C THR A 213 15.84 -8.46 -4.35
N LEU A 214 14.87 -8.10 -3.50
CA LEU A 214 15.13 -7.77 -2.10
C LEU A 214 15.28 -9.04 -1.27
N ASP A 215 14.34 -9.97 -1.43
CA ASP A 215 14.28 -11.20 -0.63
C ASP A 215 13.69 -12.34 -1.45
N ASP A 216 14.46 -13.41 -1.62
CA ASP A 216 14.08 -14.66 -2.27
C ASP A 216 14.04 -15.85 -1.29
N GLY A 217 14.19 -15.57 0.01
CA GLY A 217 14.33 -16.57 1.07
C GLY A 217 15.68 -17.29 1.13
N ALA A 218 16.65 -16.85 0.34
CA ALA A 218 18.07 -17.11 0.52
C ALA A 218 18.82 -15.83 0.93
N THR A 219 18.25 -14.63 0.72
CA THR A 219 18.82 -13.36 1.20
C THR A 219 19.08 -13.40 2.72
N PRO A 220 20.32 -13.19 3.17
CA PRO A 220 20.63 -13.05 4.59
C PRO A 220 20.00 -11.77 5.15
N VAL A 221 19.16 -11.92 6.19
CA VAL A 221 18.53 -10.79 6.88
C VAL A 221 19.38 -10.35 8.08
N ASP A 222 19.77 -11.29 8.91
CA ASP A 222 20.67 -11.14 10.06
C ASP A 222 21.37 -12.49 10.26
N PRO A 223 22.71 -12.56 10.44
CA PRO A 223 23.41 -13.81 10.73
C PRO A 223 22.85 -14.58 11.93
N ALA A 224 22.23 -13.89 12.90
CA ALA A 224 21.59 -14.49 14.07
C ALA A 224 20.17 -15.04 13.79
N VAL A 225 19.57 -14.71 12.64
CA VAL A 225 18.23 -15.15 12.23
C VAL A 225 18.36 -16.29 11.20
N PRO A 226 17.86 -17.50 11.49
CA PRO A 226 17.93 -18.61 10.54
C PRO A 226 17.27 -18.28 9.20
N LEU A 227 17.99 -18.54 8.09
CA LEU A 227 17.55 -18.25 6.72
C LEU A 227 16.20 -18.91 6.36
N ARG A 228 15.90 -20.06 6.96
CA ARG A 228 14.65 -20.79 6.77
C ARG A 228 14.14 -21.35 8.09
N HIS A 229 12.87 -21.07 8.38
CA HIS A 229 12.11 -21.87 9.32
C HIS A 229 11.33 -22.95 8.54
N GLY A 230 11.33 -24.18 9.06
CA GLY A 230 10.41 -25.22 8.61
C GLY A 230 8.94 -24.81 8.89
N PRO A 231 7.97 -25.56 8.35
CA PRO A 231 6.56 -25.27 8.58
C PRO A 231 6.28 -25.22 10.10
N ALA A 232 5.72 -24.10 10.56
CA ALA A 232 5.17 -23.95 11.90
C ALA A 232 3.64 -24.01 11.84
N ASP A 233 3.00 -24.09 13.01
CA ASP A 233 1.55 -23.98 13.14
C ASP A 233 1.04 -22.75 12.37
N GLY A 234 0.05 -22.96 11.50
CA GLY A 234 -0.39 -21.92 10.55
C GLY A 234 -1.05 -20.72 11.24
N PHE A 235 -0.96 -19.54 10.60
CA PHE A 235 -1.67 -18.33 10.99
C PHE A 235 -2.95 -18.18 10.18
N ALA A 236 -4.08 -17.88 10.84
CA ALA A 236 -5.39 -17.68 10.20
C ALA A 236 -5.84 -16.21 10.29
N ALA A 237 -6.23 -15.60 9.16
CA ALA A 237 -6.87 -14.29 9.13
C ALA A 237 -8.39 -14.41 9.35
N GLY A 238 -8.97 -13.53 10.19
CA GLY A 238 -10.34 -13.68 10.73
C GLY A 238 -11.48 -13.68 9.71
N ASP A 239 -11.38 -12.92 8.62
CA ASP A 239 -12.47 -12.80 7.62
C ASP A 239 -12.13 -13.45 6.27
N GLY A 240 -10.85 -13.63 5.94
CA GLY A 240 -10.40 -14.11 4.62
C GLY A 240 -10.22 -15.63 4.53
N GLY A 241 -10.28 -16.37 5.64
CA GLY A 241 -10.09 -17.83 5.66
C GLY A 241 -8.69 -18.31 5.26
N VAL A 242 -7.73 -17.40 5.07
CA VAL A 242 -6.37 -17.72 4.61
C VAL A 242 -5.56 -18.29 5.77
N VAL A 243 -5.08 -19.52 5.61
CA VAL A 243 -4.14 -20.19 6.53
C VAL A 243 -2.77 -20.30 5.87
N THR A 244 -1.72 -19.81 6.53
CA THR A 244 -0.33 -19.79 6.00
C THR A 244 0.65 -20.26 7.07
N SER A 245 1.70 -20.99 6.67
CA SER A 245 2.81 -21.37 7.56
C SER A 245 3.80 -20.23 7.83
N GLY A 246 3.67 -19.13 7.08
CA GLY A 246 4.61 -18.00 7.07
C GLY A 246 5.90 -18.25 6.27
N ALA A 247 6.24 -19.48 5.90
CA ALA A 247 7.45 -19.75 5.13
C ALA A 247 7.35 -19.12 3.71
N GLY A 248 8.38 -18.36 3.32
CA GLY A 248 8.39 -17.63 2.04
C GLY A 248 7.38 -16.48 1.96
N GLU A 249 6.90 -15.99 3.11
CA GLU A 249 5.97 -14.86 3.17
C GLU A 249 6.72 -13.53 3.36
N TYR A 250 7.07 -12.87 2.26
CA TYR A 250 7.67 -11.53 2.22
C TYR A 250 6.64 -10.54 1.70
N SER A 251 5.97 -9.84 2.61
CA SER A 251 4.71 -9.15 2.30
C SER A 251 4.60 -7.78 2.94
N TYR A 252 3.60 -7.03 2.50
CA TYR A 252 3.26 -5.70 3.04
C TYR A 252 4.46 -4.74 3.06
N PRO A 253 5.17 -4.57 1.93
CA PRO A 253 6.27 -3.62 1.88
C PRO A 253 5.76 -2.21 2.10
N THR A 254 6.54 -1.37 2.77
CA THR A 254 6.42 0.10 2.77
C THR A 254 7.77 0.65 2.35
N ALA A 255 7.77 1.70 1.53
CA ALA A 255 8.98 2.26 0.96
C ALA A 255 9.00 3.78 1.11
N VAL A 256 10.14 4.33 1.52
CA VAL A 256 10.38 5.78 1.64
C VAL A 256 11.78 6.12 1.11
N LEU A 257 11.94 7.33 0.61
CA LEU A 257 13.25 7.86 0.22
C LEU A 257 13.92 8.52 1.42
N ASP A 258 15.19 8.19 1.63
CA ASP A 258 16.06 8.89 2.58
C ASP A 258 17.41 9.18 1.91
N GLY A 259 17.70 10.46 1.66
CA GLY A 259 18.91 10.88 0.97
C GLY A 259 19.05 10.28 -0.44
N ASP A 260 20.00 9.37 -0.59
CA ASP A 260 20.34 8.59 -1.78
C ASP A 260 19.93 7.10 -1.67
N ARG A 261 19.06 6.77 -0.71
CA ARG A 261 18.57 5.41 -0.45
C ARG A 261 17.05 5.31 -0.58
N LEU A 262 16.61 4.14 -1.00
CA LEU A 262 15.26 3.65 -0.81
C LEU A 262 15.26 2.75 0.43
N LEU A 263 14.57 3.17 1.47
CA LEU A 263 14.35 2.39 2.68
C LEU A 263 13.06 1.58 2.50
N VAL A 264 13.14 0.26 2.65
CA VAL A 264 12.01 -0.64 2.47
C VAL A 264 11.81 -1.45 3.75
N SER A 265 10.67 -1.29 4.41
CA SER A 265 10.26 -2.20 5.48
C SER A 265 9.27 -3.22 4.98
N TYR A 266 9.37 -4.48 5.41
CA TYR A 266 8.42 -5.52 5.00
C TYR A 266 8.27 -6.60 6.07
N THR A 267 7.13 -7.28 6.06
CA THR A 267 6.88 -8.45 6.89
C THR A 267 7.71 -9.62 6.39
N TRP A 268 8.53 -10.19 7.28
CA TRP A 268 9.33 -11.38 7.02
C TRP A 268 8.76 -12.57 7.75
N GLN A 269 8.27 -13.54 6.97
CA GLN A 269 7.73 -14.82 7.42
C GLN A 269 6.63 -14.74 8.49
N ARG A 270 5.93 -13.60 8.59
CA ARG A 270 5.02 -13.24 9.69
C ARG A 270 5.65 -13.30 11.10
N ARG A 271 6.98 -13.24 11.19
CA ARG A 271 7.74 -13.38 12.44
C ARG A 271 8.48 -12.10 12.83
N GLY A 272 8.79 -11.26 11.85
CA GLY A 272 9.48 -10.01 12.08
C GLY A 272 9.23 -9.00 10.97
N ILE A 273 9.81 -7.82 11.16
CA ILE A 273 9.87 -6.77 10.16
C ILE A 273 11.33 -6.58 9.78
N VAL A 274 11.63 -6.60 8.49
CA VAL A 274 12.96 -6.30 7.97
C VAL A 274 12.97 -4.86 7.50
N LEU A 275 14.10 -4.19 7.67
CA LEU A 275 14.44 -2.94 7.00
C LEU A 275 15.56 -3.22 5.98
N ALA A 276 15.25 -3.15 4.70
CA ALA A 276 16.22 -3.18 3.62
C ALA A 276 16.59 -1.75 3.21
N GLU A 277 17.88 -1.51 3.02
CA GLU A 277 18.41 -0.24 2.53
C GLU A 277 18.99 -0.43 1.14
N VAL A 278 18.38 0.21 0.14
CA VAL A 278 18.78 0.08 -1.26
C VAL A 278 19.37 1.40 -1.74
N PRO A 279 20.66 1.47 -2.10
CA PRO A 279 21.22 2.65 -2.76
C PRO A 279 20.47 2.92 -4.06
N LEU A 280 20.04 4.17 -4.27
CA LEU A 280 19.25 4.54 -5.46
C LEU A 280 20.00 4.23 -6.76
N ALA A 281 21.34 4.32 -6.79
CA ALA A 281 22.14 3.95 -7.96
C ALA A 281 21.80 2.54 -8.50
N GLN A 282 21.49 1.58 -7.63
CA GLN A 282 21.11 0.22 -8.04
C GLN A 282 19.76 0.16 -8.77
N LEU A 283 18.91 1.17 -8.59
CA LEU A 283 17.62 1.29 -9.31
C LEU A 283 17.78 2.06 -10.63
N LEU A 284 18.88 2.80 -10.80
CA LEU A 284 19.03 3.75 -11.88
C LEU A 284 19.90 3.24 -13.05
N ASP A 285 20.78 2.28 -12.78
CA ASP A 285 21.84 1.78 -13.70
C ASP A 285 21.41 0.60 -14.61
N VAL A 286 20.10 0.40 -14.81
CA VAL A 286 19.54 -0.74 -15.58
C VAL A 286 18.69 -0.28 -16.76
#